data_AF-A0A2V5QYI9-F1
#
_entry.id   AF-A0A2V5QYI9-F1
#
_cell.length_a   1.000
_cell.length_b   1.000
_cell.length_c   1.000
_cell.angle_alpha   90.00
_cell.angle_beta   90.00
_cell.angle_gamma   90.00
#
_symmetry.space_group_name_H-M   'P 1'
#
loop_
_entity.id
_entity.type
_entity.pdbx_description
1 polymer ?
#
loop_
_entity_poly.entity_id
_entity_poly.type
_entity_poly.pdbx_seq_one_letter_code
_entity_poly.pdbx_strand_id
1 'polypeptide(L)'
;MMDAKNVGALLVMDQERLVGVVSERDYTRKVMLRGKRSRETKVAEIMSSNVTVTHPREPVETCLRLMTDKHIRHLPVVEDDKVVG
;
A
#
# COMPACT_ATOMS: atom_id res chain seq x y z
N MET A 1 6.37 13.00 -2.81
CA MET A 1 5.41 12.22 -3.63
C MET A 1 4.07 12.09 -2.92
N MET A 2 4.02 11.42 -1.75
CA MET A 2 2.80 11.30 -0.94
C MET A 2 2.19 12.66 -0.55
N ASP A 3 2.99 13.53 0.06
CA ASP A 3 2.60 14.90 0.47
C ASP A 3 2.02 15.73 -0.68
N ALA A 4 2.74 15.82 -1.81
CA ALA A 4 2.29 16.56 -2.99
C ALA A 4 0.96 16.06 -3.60
N LYS A 5 0.50 14.86 -3.23
CA LYS A 5 -0.78 14.28 -3.66
C LYS A 5 -1.79 14.16 -2.50
N ASN A 6 -1.42 14.58 -1.29
CA ASN A 6 -2.21 14.45 -0.06
C ASN A 6 -2.73 13.02 0.19
N VAL A 7 -1.85 12.02 0.05
CA VAL A 7 -2.17 10.59 0.25
C VAL A 7 -1.22 9.92 1.25
N GLY A 8 -1.74 8.98 2.05
CA GLY A 8 -0.97 8.27 3.09
C GLY A 8 -0.32 6.95 2.64
N ALA A 9 -0.56 6.53 1.41
CA ALA A 9 0.05 5.35 0.81
C ALA A 9 0.17 5.46 -0.71
N LEU A 10 1.07 4.66 -1.26
CA LEU A 10 1.27 4.49 -2.69
C LEU A 10 1.30 3.01 -3.02
N LEU A 11 0.69 2.67 -4.15
CA LEU A 11 0.85 1.37 -4.78
C LEU A 11 2.25 1.28 -5.39
N VAL A 12 2.89 0.14 -5.23
CA VAL A 12 4.17 -0.17 -5.87
C VAL A 12 3.86 -1.08 -7.04
N MET A 13 4.15 -0.58 -8.23
CA MET A 13 3.86 -1.24 -9.50
C MET A 13 5.15 -1.68 -10.15
N ASP A 14 5.12 -2.86 -10.77
CA ASP A 14 6.12 -3.35 -11.71
C ASP A 14 5.42 -3.46 -13.07
N GLN A 15 5.60 -2.46 -13.92
CA GLN A 15 4.75 -2.22 -15.09
C GLN A 15 3.27 -2.11 -14.68
N GLU A 16 2.40 -2.99 -15.19
CA GLU A 16 0.97 -3.03 -14.85
C GLU A 16 0.67 -3.88 -13.62
N ARG A 17 1.67 -4.59 -13.07
CA ARG A 17 1.48 -5.54 -11.99
C ARG A 17 1.63 -4.86 -10.63
N LEU A 18 0.65 -5.04 -9.75
CA LEU A 18 0.76 -4.64 -8.34
C LEU A 18 1.74 -5.56 -7.61
N VAL A 19 2.83 -5.00 -7.10
CA VAL A 19 3.89 -5.76 -6.39
C VAL A 19 4.03 -5.38 -4.92
N GLY A 20 3.37 -4.32 -4.49
CA GLY A 20 3.39 -3.92 -3.10
C GLY A 20 2.58 -2.67 -2.79
N VAL A 21 2.52 -2.34 -1.51
CA VAL A 21 2.03 -1.04 -1.02
C VAL A 21 3.04 -0.49 -0.03
N VAL A 22 3.30 0.81 -0.10
CA VAL A 22 4.10 1.53 0.89
C VAL A 22 3.27 2.66 1.48
N SER A 23 3.27 2.76 2.81
CA SER A 23 2.54 3.79 3.54
C SER A 23 3.47 4.66 4.40
N GLU A 24 2.95 5.77 4.91
CA GLU A 24 3.64 6.58 5.92
C GLU A 24 4.03 5.76 7.15
N ARG A 25 3.20 4.78 7.53
CA ARG A 25 3.51 3.86 8.64
C ARG A 25 4.77 3.04 8.35
N ASP A 26 4.93 2.57 7.12
CA ASP A 26 6.13 1.83 6.69
C ASP A 26 7.36 2.74 6.73
N TYR A 27 7.26 3.96 6.20
CA TYR A 27 8.33 4.94 6.27
C TYR A 27 8.78 5.20 7.71
N THR A 28 7.84 5.54 8.59
CA THR A 28 8.13 5.84 9.99
C THR A 28 8.77 4.64 10.68
N ARG A 29 8.20 3.43 10.53
CA ARG A 29 8.65 2.25 11.28
C ARG A 29 9.89 1.57 10.70
N LYS A 30 10.07 1.58 9.38
CA LYS A 30 11.13 0.82 8.70
C LYS A 30 12.30 1.70 8.25
N VAL A 31 12.10 3.01 8.14
CA VAL A 31 13.15 3.99 7.80
C VAL A 31 13.53 4.81 9.03
N MET A 32 12.65 5.73 9.45
CA MET A 32 12.96 6.74 10.47
C MET A 32 13.34 6.11 11.82
N LEU A 33 12.50 5.23 12.37
CA LEU A 33 12.75 4.58 13.66
C LEU A 33 13.94 3.59 13.63
N ARG A 34 14.42 3.21 12.44
CA ARG A 34 15.59 2.34 12.28
C ARG A 34 16.87 3.11 11.95
N GLY A 35 16.83 4.43 11.97
CA GLY A 35 17.98 5.29 11.64
C GLY A 35 18.44 5.17 10.18
N LYS A 36 17.62 4.59 9.29
CA LYS A 36 17.94 4.54 7.86
C LYS A 36 17.69 5.89 7.22
N ARG A 37 18.44 6.19 6.15
CA ARG A 37 18.25 7.38 5.33
C ARG A 37 17.29 7.09 4.19
N SER A 38 16.26 7.92 4.06
CA SER A 38 15.26 7.79 3.00
C SER A 38 15.85 7.83 1.59
N ARG A 39 16.90 8.65 1.38
CA ARG A 39 17.62 8.77 0.09
C ARG A 39 18.37 7.51 -0.32
N GLU A 40 18.72 6.65 0.63
CA GLU A 40 19.53 5.45 0.42
C GLU A 40 18.67 4.16 0.51
N THR A 41 17.40 4.27 0.92
CA THR A 41 16.52 3.12 1.14
C THR A 41 15.57 2.96 -0.03
N LYS A 42 15.58 1.79 -0.69
CA LYS A 42 14.66 1.50 -1.79
C LYS A 42 13.26 1.20 -1.27
N VAL A 43 12.23 1.56 -2.06
CA VAL A 43 10.83 1.24 -1.75
C VAL A 43 10.62 -0.27 -1.57
N ALA A 44 11.25 -1.09 -2.42
CA ALA A 44 11.17 -2.55 -2.35
C ALA A 44 11.65 -3.13 -1.00
N GLU A 45 12.51 -2.42 -0.25
CA GLU A 45 12.98 -2.87 1.07
C GLU A 45 11.96 -2.62 2.19
N ILE A 46 11.02 -1.70 1.98
CA ILE A 46 10.10 -1.23 3.03
C ILE A 46 8.63 -1.47 2.71
N MET A 47 8.28 -1.72 1.45
CA MET A 47 6.91 -2.03 1.04
C MET A 47 6.40 -3.33 1.68
N SER A 48 5.08 -3.47 1.74
CA SER A 48 4.44 -4.75 2.01
C SER A 48 4.12 -5.43 0.68
N SER A 49 4.69 -6.61 0.43
CA SER A 49 4.50 -7.37 -0.82
C SER A 49 3.27 -8.28 -0.79
N ASN A 50 2.84 -8.73 0.39
CA ASN A 50 1.57 -9.45 0.55
C ASN A 50 0.42 -8.45 0.64
N VAL A 51 0.00 -7.93 -0.51
CA VAL A 51 -1.04 -6.91 -0.59
C VAL A 51 -2.41 -7.58 -0.52
N THR A 52 -3.19 -7.21 0.48
CA THR A 52 -4.64 -7.50 0.47
C THR A 52 -5.30 -6.54 -0.51
N VAL A 53 -6.06 -7.08 -1.46
CA VAL A 53 -6.80 -6.32 -2.48
C VAL A 53 -8.30 -6.57 -2.34
N THR A 54 -9.11 -5.75 -3.00
CA THR A 54 -10.55 -5.95 -3.13
C THR A 54 -10.99 -5.87 -4.59
N HIS A 55 -12.22 -6.28 -4.88
CA HIS A 55 -12.84 -6.18 -6.19
C HIS A 55 -13.79 -4.97 -6.26
N PRO A 56 -13.97 -4.28 -7.41
CA PRO A 56 -14.89 -3.14 -7.53
C PRO A 56 -16.34 -3.42 -7.12
N ARG A 57 -16.75 -4.70 -7.17
CA ARG A 57 -18.10 -5.16 -6.83
C ARG A 57 -18.22 -5.70 -5.40
N GLU A 58 -17.14 -5.69 -4.63
CA GLU A 58 -17.14 -6.17 -3.25
C GLU A 58 -17.96 -5.19 -2.38
N PRO A 59 -18.87 -5.69 -1.51
CA PRO A 59 -19.60 -4.83 -0.61
C PRO A 59 -18.67 -4.06 0.34
N VAL A 60 -19.02 -2.81 0.62
CA VAL A 60 -18.25 -1.93 1.53
C VAL A 60 -18.06 -2.57 2.91
N GLU A 61 -19.06 -3.31 3.41
CA GLU A 61 -18.95 -4.03 4.68
C GLU A 61 -17.82 -5.06 4.69
N THR A 62 -17.63 -5.82 3.60
CA THR A 62 -16.49 -6.74 3.48
C THR A 62 -15.17 -5.97 3.48
N CYS A 63 -15.09 -4.85 2.74
CA CYS A 63 -13.89 -4.00 2.73
C CYS A 63 -13.54 -3.47 4.13
N LEU A 64 -14.53 -3.01 4.89
CA LEU A 64 -14.35 -2.50 6.26
C LEU A 64 -13.87 -3.61 7.21
N ARG A 65 -14.45 -4.81 7.10
CA ARG A 65 -14.02 -5.98 7.86
C ARG A 65 -12.58 -6.38 7.52
N LEU A 66 -12.22 -6.44 6.23
CA LEU A 66 -10.85 -6.71 5.79
C LEU A 66 -9.86 -5.69 6.34
N MET A 67 -10.20 -4.40 6.29
CA MET A 67 -9.36 -3.34 6.84
C MET A 67 -9.13 -3.50 8.35
N THR A 68 -10.19 -3.85 9.08
CA THR A 68 -10.13 -4.08 10.53
C THR A 68 -9.28 -5.32 10.86
N ASP A 69 -9.62 -6.47 10.28
CA ASP A 69 -8.96 -7.75 10.57
C ASP A 69 -7.48 -7.72 10.21
N LYS A 70 -7.13 -7.12 9.07
CA LYS A 70 -5.75 -7.01 8.58
C LYS A 70 -5.01 -5.79 9.11
N HIS A 71 -5.67 -4.92 9.88
CA HIS A 71 -5.09 -3.69 10.45
C HIS A 71 -4.50 -2.73 9.38
N ILE A 72 -5.13 -2.72 8.20
CA ILE A 72 -4.75 -1.89 7.04
C ILE A 72 -5.72 -0.72 6.89
N ARG A 73 -5.25 0.35 6.24
CA ARG A 73 -6.02 1.58 6.00
C ARG A 73 -6.20 1.91 4.52
N HIS A 74 -5.62 1.10 3.65
CA HIS A 74 -5.69 1.22 2.20
C HIS A 74 -5.92 -0.18 1.66
N LEU A 75 -6.85 -0.31 0.71
CA LEU A 75 -7.26 -1.57 0.13
C LEU A 75 -7.33 -1.34 -1.38
N PRO A 76 -6.27 -1.70 -2.14
CA PRO A 76 -6.25 -1.51 -3.58
C PRO A 76 -7.37 -2.29 -4.25
N VAL A 77 -7.99 -1.68 -5.26
CA VAL A 77 -9.09 -2.26 -6.02
C VAL A 77 -8.53 -2.84 -7.32
N VAL A 78 -8.78 -4.14 -7.53
CA VAL A 78 -8.27 -4.90 -8.68
C VAL A 78 -9.42 -5.59 -9.41
N GLU A 79 -9.44 -5.47 -10.73
CA GLU A 79 -10.35 -6.16 -11.65
C GLU A 79 -9.52 -6.70 -12.82
N ASP A 80 -9.71 -7.98 -13.18
CA ASP A 80 -8.95 -8.67 -14.25
C ASP A 80 -7.43 -8.47 -14.17
N ASP A 81 -6.85 -8.67 -12.98
CA ASP A 81 -5.43 -8.48 -12.66
C ASP A 81 -4.90 -7.04 -12.84
N LYS A 82 -5.77 -6.06 -13.07
CA LYS A 82 -5.43 -4.65 -13.22
C LYS A 82 -5.88 -3.83 -12.02
N VAL A 83 -5.01 -2.93 -11.58
CA VAL A 83 -5.36 -1.93 -10.56
C VAL A 83 -6.30 -0.91 -11.18
N VAL A 84 -7.44 -0.71 -10.55
CA VAL A 84 -8.46 0.26 -10.97
C VAL A 84 -8.76 1.31 -9.89
N GLY A 85 -8.22 1.16 -8.68
CA GLY A 85 -8.40 2.11 -7.57
C GLY A 85 -7.53 1.83 -6.35
#